data_AF-T1CKU6-F1
#
_entry.id   AF-T1CKU6-F1
#
_cell.length_a   1.000
_cell.length_b   1.000
_cell.length_c   1.000
_cell.angle_alpha   90.00
_cell.angle_beta   90.00
_cell.angle_gamma   90.00
#
_symmetry.space_group_name_H-M   'P 1'
#
loop_
_entity.id
_entity.type
_entity.pdbx_description
1 polymer ?
#
loop_
_entity_poly.entity_id
_entity_poly.type
_entity_poly.pdbx_seq_one_letter_code
_entity_poly.pdbx_strand_id
1 'polypeptide(L)'
;MLNDLAPLLADLERLEGEIRHGEQGYTGISPTVRINPSDLDRLYQYDFGFAQAGDQLAQTVAPLPTAAMTPGAPGVAAIVGTARTEVAQLEAAFKARLQAVEGIRVG
;
A
#
# COMPACT_ATOMS: atom_id res chain seq x y z
N MET A 1 22.31 -9.66 2.39
CA MET A 1 21.55 -10.03 1.17
C MET A 1 20.31 -10.84 1.49
N LEU A 2 20.40 -12.12 1.88
CA LEU A 2 19.19 -12.87 2.28
C LEU A 2 18.55 -12.29 3.56
N ASN A 3 19.39 -11.81 4.49
CA ASN A 3 18.95 -11.15 5.73
C ASN A 3 18.19 -9.83 5.51
N ASP A 4 18.35 -9.18 4.35
CA ASP A 4 17.71 -7.88 4.08
C ASP A 4 16.42 -8.07 3.28
N LEU A 5 16.34 -9.12 2.46
CA LEU A 5 15.14 -9.47 1.69
C LEU A 5 14.01 -10.04 2.57
N ALA A 6 14.37 -10.86 3.57
CA ALA A 6 13.37 -11.53 4.41
C ALA A 6 12.48 -10.55 5.20
N PRO A 7 13.02 -9.46 5.81
CA PRO A 7 12.18 -8.42 6.40
C PRO A 7 11.25 -7.74 5.40
N LEU A 8 11.74 -7.41 4.20
CA LEU A 8 10.91 -6.78 3.16
C LEU A 8 9.76 -7.70 2.72
N LEU A 9 10.03 -8.98 2.53
CA LEU A 9 9.01 -9.97 2.20
C LEU A 9 7.96 -10.08 3.30
N ALA A 10 8.39 -10.16 4.57
CA ALA A 10 7.48 -10.21 5.71
C ALA A 10 6.60 -8.94 5.81
N ASP A 11 7.18 -7.76 5.56
CA ASP A 11 6.46 -6.49 5.55
C ASP A 11 5.39 -6.47 4.44
N LEU A 12 5.70 -7.00 3.25
CA LEU A 12 4.77 -7.13 2.12
C LEU A 12 3.65 -8.14 2.38
N GLU A 13 3.98 -9.34 2.87
CA GLU A 13 2.99 -10.39 3.18
C GLU A 13 2.00 -9.93 4.26
N ARG A 14 2.50 -9.23 5.29
CA ARG A 14 1.65 -8.64 6.32
C ARG A 14 0.69 -7.61 5.71
N LEU A 15 1.20 -6.68 4.90
CA LEU A 15 0.38 -5.64 4.27
C LEU A 15 -0.66 -6.24 3.32
N GLU A 16 -0.28 -7.23 2.52
CA GLU A 16 -1.22 -7.98 1.67
C GLU A 16 -2.33 -8.62 2.52
N GLY A 17 -1.96 -9.23 3.66
CA GLY A 17 -2.90 -9.75 4.63
C GLY A 17 -3.87 -8.68 5.13
N GLU A 18 -3.38 -7.52 5.55
CA GLU A 18 -4.21 -6.40 6.02
C GLU A 18 -5.16 -5.90 4.93
N ILE A 19 -4.70 -5.76 3.69
CA ILE A 19 -5.53 -5.33 2.55
C ILE A 19 -6.64 -6.35 2.29
N ARG A 20 -6.31 -7.65 2.24
CA ARG A 20 -7.29 -8.73 1.98
C ARG A 20 -8.34 -8.89 3.10
N HIS A 21 -7.95 -8.71 4.36
CA HIS A 21 -8.88 -8.86 5.49
C HIS A 21 -9.63 -7.57 5.81
N GLY A 22 -9.11 -6.39 5.43
CA GLY A 22 -9.78 -5.10 5.58
C GLY A 22 -11.06 -4.97 4.74
N GLU A 23 -11.21 -5.74 3.67
CA GLU A 23 -12.42 -5.75 2.82
C GLU A 23 -13.66 -6.37 3.50
N GLN A 24 -13.51 -7.10 4.62
CA GLN A 24 -14.65 -7.75 5.29
C GLN A 24 -15.61 -6.78 6.03
N GLY A 25 -15.35 -5.47 5.97
CA GLY A 25 -16.19 -4.43 6.58
C GLY A 25 -17.33 -3.87 5.70
N TYR A 26 -17.57 -4.40 4.50
CA TYR A 26 -18.74 -4.03 3.68
C TYR A 26 -19.94 -4.93 4.00
N THR A 27 -20.48 -4.80 5.21
CA THR A 27 -21.81 -5.34 5.53
C THR A 27 -22.81 -4.55 4.69
N GLY A 28 -23.39 -5.15 3.65
CA GLY A 28 -24.26 -4.53 2.64
C GLY A 28 -25.56 -3.88 3.11
N ILE A 29 -25.54 -3.15 4.22
CA ILE A 29 -26.58 -2.21 4.61
C ILE A 29 -26.10 -0.86 4.13
N SER A 30 -26.63 -0.41 3.00
CA SER A 30 -26.60 0.99 2.60
C SER A 30 -27.66 1.71 3.44
N PRO A 31 -27.31 2.48 4.49
CA PRO A 31 -28.22 3.52 4.93
C PRO A 31 -28.38 4.48 3.73
N THR A 32 -29.44 5.27 3.70
CA THR A 32 -29.61 6.33 2.71
C THR A 32 -28.56 7.44 2.93
N VAL A 33 -27.27 7.13 2.70
CA VAL A 33 -26.14 8.05 2.84
C VAL A 33 -26.19 8.98 1.64
N ARG A 34 -26.42 10.26 1.89
CA ARG A 34 -26.25 11.29 0.87
C ARG A 34 -24.77 11.62 0.79
N ILE A 35 -24.08 11.03 -0.19
CA ILE A 35 -22.69 11.35 -0.47
C ILE A 35 -22.65 12.67 -1.22
N ASN A 36 -21.98 13.69 -0.67
CA ASN A 36 -21.80 14.95 -1.38
C ASN A 36 -20.61 14.85 -2.36
N PRO A 37 -20.55 15.66 -3.42
CA PRO A 37 -19.44 15.65 -4.37
C PRO A 37 -18.06 15.81 -3.71
N SER A 38 -17.96 16.60 -2.64
CA SER A 38 -16.73 16.75 -1.86
C SER A 38 -16.25 15.46 -1.20
N ASP A 39 -17.19 14.59 -0.81
CA ASP A 39 -16.90 13.32 -0.16
C ASP A 39 -16.42 12.28 -1.20
N LEU A 40 -16.99 12.33 -2.42
CA LEU A 40 -16.53 11.54 -3.56
C LEU A 40 -15.13 11.97 -4.02
N ASP A 41 -14.89 13.28 -4.17
CA ASP A 41 -13.57 13.80 -4.55
C ASP A 41 -12.49 13.38 -3.55
N ARG A 42 -12.83 13.42 -2.26
CA ARG A 42 -11.95 12.99 -1.18
C ARG A 42 -11.66 11.49 -1.25
N LEU A 43 -12.69 10.66 -1.48
CA LEU A 43 -12.52 9.23 -1.66
C LEU A 43 -11.58 8.91 -2.83
N TYR A 44 -11.78 9.56 -3.99
CA TYR A 44 -10.94 9.37 -5.16
C TYR A 44 -9.49 9.83 -4.94
N GLN A 45 -9.26 10.90 -4.18
CA GLN A 45 -7.91 11.33 -3.82
C GLN A 45 -7.17 10.27 -2.99
N TYR A 46 -7.85 9.63 -2.04
CA TYR A 46 -7.24 8.55 -1.25
C TYR A 46 -7.02 7.28 -2.06
N ASP A 47 -7.97 6.91 -2.93
CA ASP A 47 -7.81 5.77 -3.85
C ASP A 47 -6.63 5.99 -4.80
N PHE A 48 -6.51 7.19 -5.37
CA PHE A 48 -5.39 7.57 -6.22
C PHE A 48 -4.06 7.53 -5.48
N GLY A 49 -3.99 8.08 -4.26
CA GLY A 49 -2.77 8.06 -3.45
C GLY A 49 -2.33 6.65 -3.08
N PHE A 50 -3.29 5.76 -2.79
CA PHE A 50 -3.01 4.34 -2.54
C PHE A 50 -2.48 3.63 -3.78
N ALA A 51 -3.11 3.82 -4.95
CA ALA A 51 -2.65 3.26 -6.21
C ALA A 51 -1.25 3.77 -6.59
N GLN A 52 -1.01 5.09 -6.46
CA GLN A 52 0.27 5.71 -6.75
C GLN A 52 1.39 5.18 -5.85
N ALA A 53 1.14 4.99 -4.55
CA ALA A 53 2.12 4.39 -3.64
C ALA A 53 2.44 2.94 -4.02
N GLY A 54 1.45 2.17 -4.49
CA GLY A 54 1.64 0.81 -4.97
C GLY A 54 2.48 0.74 -6.25
N ASP A 55 2.19 1.61 -7.22
CA ASP A 55 2.95 1.72 -8.47
C ASP A 55 4.41 2.12 -8.20
N GLN A 56 4.64 3.04 -7.28
CA GLN A 56 5.98 3.48 -6.93
C GLN A 56 6.79 2.35 -6.28
N LEU A 57 6.20 1.62 -5.32
CA LEU A 57 6.83 0.43 -4.75
C LEU A 57 7.13 -0.63 -5.81
N ALA A 58 6.19 -0.88 -6.74
CA ALA A 58 6.37 -1.84 -7.83
C ALA A 58 7.55 -1.46 -8.73
N GLN A 59 7.70 -0.18 -9.07
CA GLN A 59 8.83 0.34 -9.85
C GLN A 59 10.16 0.17 -9.12
N THR A 60 10.20 0.41 -7.81
CA THR A 60 11.40 0.25 -6.98
C THR A 60 11.85 -1.21 -6.89
N VAL A 61 10.93 -2.17 -6.76
CA VAL A 61 11.29 -3.60 -6.64
C VAL A 61 11.53 -4.28 -7.99
N ALA A 62 11.02 -3.74 -9.09
CA ALA A 62 11.19 -4.30 -10.43
C ALA A 62 12.66 -4.64 -10.82
N PRO A 63 13.68 -3.81 -10.53
CA PRO A 63 15.07 -4.12 -10.86
C PRO A 63 15.75 -5.13 -9.91
N LEU A 64 15.11 -5.49 -8.79
CA LEU A 64 15.70 -6.33 -7.74
C LEU A 64 16.22 -7.69 -8.25
N PRO A 65 15.51 -8.44 -9.13
CA PRO A 65 16.02 -9.70 -9.67
C PRO A 65 17.31 -9.51 -10.46
N THR A 66 17.36 -8.50 -11.33
CA THR A 66 18.54 -8.17 -12.14
C THR A 66 19.72 -7.76 -11.26
N ALA A 67 19.47 -6.95 -10.22
CA ALA A 67 20.50 -6.54 -9.26
C ALA A 67 21.07 -7.74 -8.47
N ALA A 68 20.21 -8.68 -8.07
CA ALA A 68 20.61 -9.88 -7.33
C ALA A 68 21.43 -10.88 -8.16
N MET A 69 21.28 -10.90 -9.49
CA MET A 69 22.03 -11.78 -10.39
C MET A 69 23.44 -11.26 -10.73
N THR A 70 23.75 -10.01 -10.39
CA THR A 70 25.06 -9.40 -10.65
C THR A 70 26.09 -9.90 -9.63
N PRO A 71 27.34 -10.26 -10.01
CA PRO A 71 28.38 -10.64 -9.05
C PRO A 71 28.62 -9.55 -8.00
N GLY A 72 28.55 -9.91 -6.72
CA GLY A 72 28.62 -8.96 -5.61
C GLY A 72 27.34 -8.14 -5.37
N ALA A 73 26.34 -8.29 -6.24
CA ALA A 73 25.00 -7.71 -6.21
C ALA A 73 24.93 -6.27 -5.67
N PRO A 74 25.70 -5.34 -6.28
CA PRO A 74 25.68 -3.94 -5.91
C PRO A 74 24.26 -3.38 -6.08
N GLY A 75 23.80 -2.57 -5.12
CA GLY A 75 22.50 -1.90 -5.19
C GLY A 75 21.32 -2.66 -4.59
N VAL A 76 21.42 -3.97 -4.30
CA VAL A 76 20.32 -4.72 -3.64
C VAL A 76 19.96 -4.10 -2.29
N ALA A 77 20.95 -3.76 -1.46
CA ALA A 77 20.70 -3.15 -0.15
C ALA A 77 20.02 -1.78 -0.27
N ALA A 78 20.34 -0.99 -1.29
CA ALA A 78 19.71 0.30 -1.54
C ALA A 78 18.26 0.13 -2.00
N ILE A 79 18.01 -0.77 -2.95
CA ILE A 79 16.65 -1.09 -3.43
C ILE A 79 15.78 -1.57 -2.26
N VAL A 80 16.29 -2.49 -1.44
CA VAL A 80 15.57 -3.01 -0.27
C VAL A 80 15.29 -1.90 0.75
N GLY A 81 16.26 -1.03 1.03
CA GLY A 81 16.08 0.10 1.94
C GLY A 81 14.97 1.06 1.49
N THR A 82 14.97 1.42 0.20
CA THR A 82 13.92 2.26 -0.40
C THR A 82 12.56 1.55 -0.37
N ALA A 83 12.51 0.29 -0.81
CA ALA A 83 11.27 -0.49 -0.84
C ALA A 83 10.63 -0.62 0.55
N ARG A 84 11.41 -0.81 1.62
CA ARG A 84 10.87 -0.85 2.99
C ARG A 84 10.23 0.49 3.41
N THR A 85 10.81 1.61 2.99
CA THR A 85 10.22 2.94 3.23
C THR A 85 8.92 3.08 2.45
N GLU A 86 8.87 2.63 1.21
CA GLU A 86 7.68 2.70 0.35
C GLU A 86 6.57 1.74 0.80
N VAL A 87 6.90 0.57 1.37
CA VAL A 87 5.90 -0.30 2.03
C VAL A 87 5.23 0.41 3.20
N ALA A 88 5.99 1.12 4.04
CA ALA A 88 5.42 1.90 5.14
C ALA A 88 4.53 3.06 4.64
N GLN A 89 4.89 3.67 3.50
CA GLN A 89 4.06 4.70 2.85
C GLN A 89 2.77 4.13 2.27
N LEU A 90 2.84 2.97 1.61
CA LEU A 90 1.67 2.27 1.09
C LEU A 90 0.71 1.87 2.21
N GLU A 91 1.24 1.36 3.33
CA GLU A 91 0.45 1.06 4.52
C GLU A 91 -0.22 2.32 5.10
N ALA A 92 0.49 3.45 5.17
CA ALA A 92 -0.08 4.71 5.62
C ALA A 92 -1.20 5.21 4.68
N ALA A 93 -1.02 5.08 3.36
CA ALA A 93 -2.03 5.43 2.36
C ALA A 93 -3.28 4.54 2.50
N PHE A 94 -3.10 3.23 2.70
CA PHE A 94 -4.18 2.29 2.95
C PHE A 94 -4.99 2.66 4.21
N LYS A 95 -4.30 2.97 5.32
CA LYS A 95 -4.94 3.39 6.57
C LYS A 95 -5.71 4.70 6.42
N ALA A 96 -5.14 5.68 5.72
CA ALA A 96 -5.81 6.95 5.45
C ALA A 96 -7.08 6.76 4.60
N ARG A 97 -7.04 5.86 3.60
CA ARG A 97 -8.19 5.47 2.80
C ARG A 97 -9.29 4.84 3.67
N LEU A 98 -8.96 3.90 4.55
CA LEU A 98 -9.94 3.28 5.46
C LEU A 98 -10.64 4.32 6.34
N GLN A 99 -9.87 5.23 6.94
CA GLN A 99 -10.43 6.32 7.77
C GLN A 99 -11.35 7.25 6.98
N ALA A 100 -11.02 7.55 5.73
CA ALA A 100 -11.87 8.37 4.88
C ALA A 100 -13.21 7.68 4.57
N VAL A 101 -13.17 6.39 4.24
CA VAL A 101 -14.39 5.58 4.00
C VAL A 101 -15.25 5.49 5.26
N GLU A 102 -14.63 5.29 6.43
CA GLU A 102 -15.34 5.29 7.72
C GLU A 102 -15.95 6.66 8.02
N GLY A 103 -15.22 7.75 7.78
CA GLY A 103 -15.71 9.11 7.96
C GLY A 103 -16.96 9.43 7.12
N ILE A 104 -17.04 8.87 5.92
CA ILE A 104 -18.23 8.98 5.05
C ILE A 104 -19.44 8.20 5.63
N ARG A 105 -19.21 7.11 6.37
CA ARG A 105 -20.29 6.31 6.97
C ARG A 105 -20.95 6.97 8.18
N VAL A 106 -20.25 7.88 8.87
CA VAL A 106 -20.74 8.56 10.10
C VAL A 106 -21.30 9.96 9.80
N GLY A 107 -21.02 10.51 8.62
CA GLY A 107 -21.47 11.82 8.15
C GLY A 107 -22.90 11.87 7.60
#